data_AF-A0A7C5NUK6-F1
#
_entry.id   AF-A0A7C5NUK6-F1
#
_cell.length_a   1.000
_cell.length_b   1.000
_cell.length_c   1.000
_cell.angle_alpha   90.00
_cell.angle_beta   90.00
_cell.angle_gamma   90.00
#
_symmetry.space_group_name_H-M   'P 1'
#
loop_
_entity.id
_entity.type
_entity.pdbx_description
1 polymer ?
#
loop_
_entity_poly.entity_id
_entity_poly.type
_entity_poly.pdbx_seq_one_letter_code
_entity_poly.pdbx_strand_id
1 'polypeptide(L)'
;MAEKEDPVKLHKDGNTLYELGKYEEAKENFLRASELYLKTNNFFDAAYSLFKAGECAFMLKDYEKAVEHFLKSAELSFSKGFDRFGVS
;
A
#
# COMPACT_ATOMS: atom_id res chain seq x y z
N MET A 1 17.82 -18.64 -8.32
CA MET A 1 16.38 -18.56 -8.04
C MET A 1 16.17 -17.21 -7.38
N ALA A 2 15.41 -16.29 -7.99
CA ALA A 2 15.11 -15.01 -7.33
C ALA A 2 14.35 -15.33 -6.04
N GLU A 3 14.83 -14.85 -4.89
CA GLU A 3 14.07 -14.95 -3.64
C GLU A 3 12.68 -14.36 -3.89
N LYS A 4 11.63 -15.10 -3.54
CA LYS A 4 10.28 -14.55 -3.56
C LYS A 4 10.23 -13.44 -2.52
N GLU A 5 10.06 -12.21 -2.98
CA GLU A 5 9.79 -11.07 -2.10
C GLU A 5 8.53 -11.37 -1.26
N ASP A 6 8.65 -11.21 0.05
CA ASP A 6 7.54 -11.40 0.99
C ASP A 6 6.87 -10.05 1.27
N PRO A 7 5.59 -9.86 0.86
CA PRO A 7 4.89 -8.59 1.08
C PRO A 7 4.73 -8.25 2.57
N VAL A 8 4.64 -9.24 3.46
CA VAL A 8 4.54 -9.01 4.91
C VAL A 8 5.83 -8.42 5.44
N LYS A 9 6.98 -8.95 5.00
CA LYS A 9 8.29 -8.43 5.37
C LYS A 9 8.48 -7.01 4.83
N LEU A 10 8.20 -6.79 3.54
CA LEU A 10 8.27 -5.46 2.92
C LEU A 10 7.41 -4.43 3.65
N HIS A 11 6.19 -4.79 4.04
CA HIS A 11 5.31 -3.90 4.79
C HIS A 11 5.89 -3.57 6.18
N LYS A 12 6.44 -4.56 6.90
CA LYS A 12 7.09 -4.33 8.20
C LYS A 12 8.35 -3.47 8.10
N ASP A 13 9.17 -3.72 7.09
CA ASP A 13 10.36 -2.93 6.80
C ASP A 13 9.95 -1.50 6.43
N GLY A 14 8.88 -1.32 5.64
CA GLY A 14 8.27 -0.04 5.33
C GLY A 14 7.81 0.74 6.58
N ASN A 15 7.16 0.08 7.54
CA ASN A 15 6.79 0.71 8.83
C ASN A 15 8.03 1.15 9.60
N THR A 16 9.05 0.30 9.67
CA THR A 16 10.31 0.63 10.36
C THR A 16 10.99 1.85 9.72
N LEU A 17 11.04 1.90 8.39
CA LEU A 17 11.60 3.04 7.66
C LEU A 17 10.78 4.32 7.87
N TYR A 18 9.45 4.22 7.92
CA TYR A 18 8.56 5.34 8.21
C TYR A 18 8.83 5.93 9.59
N GLU A 19 8.96 5.08 10.62
CA GLU A 19 9.31 5.51 11.99
C GLU A 19 10.68 6.18 12.06
N LEU A 20 11.62 5.77 11.20
CA LEU A 20 12.94 6.39 11.07
C LEU A 20 12.95 7.66 10.20
N GLY A 21 11.80 8.11 9.69
CA GLY A 21 11.67 9.29 8.83
C GLY A 21 12.16 9.09 7.40
N LYS A 22 12.47 7.86 7.00
CA LYS A 22 12.93 7.49 5.65
C LYS A 22 11.74 7.25 4.73
N TYR A 23 10.96 8.31 4.51
CA TYR A 23 9.66 8.21 3.85
C TYR A 23 9.73 7.75 2.39
N GLU A 24 10.78 8.08 1.64
CA GLU A 24 10.95 7.63 0.25
C GLU A 24 11.16 6.11 0.18
N GLU A 25 12.11 5.58 0.96
CA GLU A 25 12.38 4.14 1.07
C GLU A 25 11.14 3.38 1.60
N ALA A 26 10.44 3.95 2.59
CA ALA A 26 9.20 3.38 3.13
C ALA A 26 8.10 3.30 2.07
N LYS A 27 7.91 4.37 1.28
CA LYS A 27 6.92 4.44 0.19
C LYS A 27 7.16 3.32 -0.83
N GLU A 28 8.40 3.12 -1.26
CA GLU A 28 8.76 2.06 -2.21
C GLU A 28 8.40 0.67 -1.67
N ASN A 29 8.75 0.39 -0.41
CA ASN A 29 8.40 -0.87 0.24
C ASN A 29 6.90 -1.12 0.31
N PHE A 30 6.11 -0.09 0.68
CA PHE A 30 4.66 -0.21 0.73
C PHE A 30 4.02 -0.42 -0.64
N LEU A 31 4.50 0.29 -1.67
CA LEU A 31 4.01 0.09 -3.04
C LEU A 31 4.33 -1.34 -3.53
N ARG A 32 5.54 -1.83 -3.28
CA ARG A 32 5.93 -3.18 -3.65
C ARG A 32 5.13 -4.25 -2.90
N ALA A 33 4.89 -4.06 -1.61
CA ALA A 33 4.02 -4.93 -0.82
C ALA A 33 2.60 -4.95 -1.39
N SER A 34 2.04 -3.79 -1.75
CA SER A 34 0.71 -3.69 -2.37
C SER A 34 0.62 -4.50 -3.68
N GLU A 35 1.61 -4.37 -4.57
CA GLU A 35 1.64 -5.13 -5.83
C GLU A 35 1.64 -6.65 -5.61
N LEU A 36 2.39 -7.12 -4.62
CA LEU A 36 2.50 -8.53 -4.29
C LEU A 36 1.22 -9.06 -3.63
N TYR A 37 0.58 -8.28 -2.76
CA TYR A 37 -0.73 -8.61 -2.19
C TYR A 37 -1.83 -8.68 -3.26
N LEU A 38 -1.81 -7.79 -4.26
CA LEU A 38 -2.73 -7.84 -5.38
C LEU A 38 -2.60 -9.16 -6.18
N LYS A 39 -1.37 -9.63 -6.41
CA LYS A 39 -1.12 -10.89 -7.13
C LYS A 39 -1.67 -12.13 -6.40
N THR A 40 -1.86 -12.05 -5.09
CA THR A 40 -2.42 -13.13 -4.27
C THR A 40 -3.89 -12.89 -3.90
N ASN A 41 -4.55 -11.89 -4.51
CA ASN A 41 -5.92 -11.48 -4.23
C ASN A 41 -6.15 -11.06 -2.76
N ASN A 42 -5.10 -10.66 -2.05
CA ASN A 42 -5.22 -10.06 -0.72
C ASN A 42 -5.47 -8.56 -0.84
N PHE A 43 -6.70 -8.20 -1.21
CA PHE A 43 -7.07 -6.82 -1.50
C PHE A 43 -7.04 -5.91 -0.26
N PHE A 44 -7.28 -6.48 0.93
CA PHE A 44 -7.25 -5.72 2.18
C PHE A 44 -5.85 -5.20 2.49
N ASP A 45 -4.85 -6.10 2.51
CA ASP A 45 -3.47 -5.71 2.79
C ASP A 45 -2.84 -4.89 1.65
N ALA A 46 -3.29 -5.10 0.41
CA ALA A 46 -2.93 -4.25 -0.71
C ALA A 46 -3.42 -2.81 -0.51
N ALA A 47 -4.70 -2.63 -0.21
CA ALA A 47 -5.28 -1.31 0.03
C ALA A 47 -4.64 -0.62 1.23
N TYR A 48 -4.40 -1.34 2.31
CA TYR A 48 -3.71 -0.81 3.49
C TYR A 48 -2.28 -0.37 3.16
N SER A 49 -1.54 -1.17 2.38
CA SER A 49 -0.18 -0.79 1.95
C SER A 49 -0.20 0.44 1.03
N LEU A 50 -1.17 0.58 0.12
CA LEU A 50 -1.36 1.82 -0.65
C LEU A 50 -1.64 3.04 0.23
N PHE A 51 -2.46 2.88 1.28
CA PHE A 51 -2.72 3.94 2.24
C PHE A 51 -1.43 4.39 2.94
N LYS A 52 -0.60 3.44 3.41
CA LYS A 52 0.70 3.74 4.00
C LYS A 52 1.65 4.46 3.02
N ALA A 53 1.64 4.09 1.74
CA ALA A 53 2.39 4.81 0.71
C ALA A 53 1.89 6.26 0.53
N GLY A 54 0.58 6.48 0.63
CA GLY A 54 -0.02 7.83 0.66
C GLY A 54 0.43 8.65 1.86
N GLU A 55 0.51 8.05 3.06
CA GLU A 55 1.07 8.71 4.26
C GLU A 55 2.53 9.11 4.04
N CYS A 56 3.35 8.25 3.44
CA CYS A 56 4.73 8.59 3.10
C CYS A 56 4.81 9.79 2.14
N ALA A 57 4.03 9.79 1.06
CA ALA A 57 3.99 10.90 0.11
C ALA A 57 3.54 12.21 0.77
N PHE A 58 2.57 12.14 1.69
CA PHE A 58 2.13 13.29 2.48
C PHE A 58 3.27 13.84 3.36
N MET A 59 4.01 12.97 4.05
CA MET A 59 5.17 13.37 4.87
C MET A 59 6.29 14.00 4.04
N LEU A 60 6.44 13.56 2.78
CA LEU A 60 7.35 14.15 1.79
C LEU A 60 6.84 15.45 1.17
N LYS A 61 5.61 15.88 1.52
CA LYS A 61 4.91 17.04 0.97
C LYS A 61 4.58 16.92 -0.53
N ASP A 62 4.59 15.71 -1.06
CA ASP A 62 4.07 15.39 -2.39
C ASP A 62 2.57 15.10 -2.29
N TYR A 63 1.80 16.17 -2.14
CA TYR A 63 0.36 16.05 -1.87
C TYR A 63 -0.42 15.50 -3.05
N GLU A 64 0.04 15.75 -4.28
CA GLU A 64 -0.59 15.19 -5.49
C GLU A 64 -0.47 13.66 -5.48
N LYS A 65 0.72 13.13 -5.20
CA LYS A 65 0.90 11.67 -5.07
C LYS A 65 0.21 11.09 -3.85
N ALA A 66 0.18 11.81 -2.73
CA ALA A 66 -0.56 11.37 -1.54
C ALA A 66 -2.04 11.14 -1.88
N VAL A 67 -2.69 12.12 -2.51
CA VAL A 67 -4.09 12.02 -2.96
C VAL A 67 -4.27 10.86 -3.93
N GLU A 68 -3.37 10.68 -4.90
CA GLU A 68 -3.41 9.55 -5.84
C GLU A 68 -3.41 8.20 -5.11
N HIS A 69 -2.50 8.01 -4.15
CA HIS A 69 -2.39 6.77 -3.38
C HIS A 69 -3.58 6.53 -2.46
N PHE A 70 -4.08 7.57 -1.79
CA PHE A 70 -5.26 7.47 -0.94
C PHE A 70 -6.52 7.11 -1.75
N LEU A 71 -6.72 7.73 -2.91
CA LEU A 71 -7.86 7.42 -3.78
C LEU A 71 -7.79 5.98 -4.29
N LYS A 72 -6.61 5.51 -4.73
CA LYS A 72 -6.41 4.12 -5.15
C LYS A 72 -6.69 3.12 -4.02
N SER A 73 -6.26 3.44 -2.80
CA SER A 73 -6.55 2.62 -1.61
C SER A 73 -8.05 2.54 -1.32
N ALA A 74 -8.74 3.70 -1.36
CA ALA A 74 -10.17 3.79 -1.14
C ALA A 74 -10.96 3.05 -2.23
N GLU A 75 -10.61 3.21 -3.50
CA GLU A 75 -11.24 2.54 -4.64
C GLU A 75 -11.08 1.02 -4.56
N LEU A 76 -9.89 0.53 -4.20
CA LEU A 76 -9.63 -0.90 -4.02
C LEU A 76 -10.46 -1.47 -2.86
N SER A 77 -10.54 -0.74 -1.74
CA SER A 77 -11.36 -1.12 -0.58
C SER A 77 -12.85 -1.11 -0.91
N PHE A 78 -13.30 -0.09 -1.64
CA PHE A 78 -14.70 0.11 -2.01
C PHE A 78 -15.17 -0.95 -3.01
N SER A 79 -14.44 -1.14 -4.10
CA SER A 79 -14.77 -2.14 -5.14
C SER A 79 -14.88 -3.56 -4.56
N LYS A 80 -13.97 -3.94 -3.67
CA LYS A 80 -13.98 -5.27 -3.04
C LYS A 80 -14.89 -5.39 -1.83
N GLY A 81 -15.18 -4.28 -1.15
CA GLY A 81 -16.24 -4.22 -0.15
C GLY A 81 -17.62 -4.53 -0.75
N PHE A 82 -17.93 -3.96 -1.92
CA PHE A 82 -19.21 -4.21 -2.61
C PHE A 82 -19.33 -5.61 -3.21
N ASP A 83 -18.26 -6.17 -3.82
CA ASP A 83 -18.24 -7.57 -4.28
C ASP A 83 -18.62 -8.55 -3.15
N ARG A 84 -18.23 -8.24 -1.90
CA ARG A 84 -18.52 -9.09 -0.74
C ARG A 84 -19.99 -9.05 -0.30
N PHE A 85 -20.71 -7.95 -0.54
CA PHE A 85 -22.11 -7.79 -0.16
C PHE A 85 -23.09 -7.97 -1.33
N GLY A 86 -22.60 -8.22 -2.54
CA GLY A 86 -23.43 -8.55 -3.71
C GLY A 86 -24.37 -7.43 -4.13
N VAL A 87 -24.03 -6.17 -3.81
CA VAL A 87 -24.81 -4.99 -4.20
C VAL A 87 -24.18 -4.44 -5.48
N SER A 88 -24.48 -5.06 -6.62
CA SER A 88 -24.13 -4.55 -7.95
C SER A 88 -25.36 -4.33 -8.81
#